data_AF-A0A062VF53-F1
#
_entry.id   AF-A0A062VF53-F1
#
_cell.length_a   1.000
_cell.length_b   1.000
_cell.length_c   1.000
_cell.angle_alpha   90.00
_cell.angle_beta   90.00
_cell.angle_gamma   90.00
#
_symmetry.space_group_name_H-M   'P 1'
#
loop_
_entity.id
_entity.type
_entity.pdbx_description
1 polymer ?
#
loop_
_entity_poly.entity_id
_entity_poly.type
_entity_poly.pdbx_seq_one_letter_code
_entity_poly.pdbx_strand_id
1 'polypeptide(L)'
;MLTALPWIVFAIGLFYTLGGVVLIRRMAMDRLLDQAIAAITLKRDRVEETATRLLTIGGWLTLASGLSLMAQSRAALVIFPLNIAAQAGYLLWAARHRPVTDEAERRGRVATRNALLIYVGVFALVLMTEQQNLWRIWLGTGIAGLLADLAAMGALTAAFVFLLTNTSSGPSSRKGKNYPDFLDPEEDEGPDYDPTKPPSCLRLAPEYQCWPLWDDETYTNIDPESLGFSAELIERIRRWDELFQNGYKPDDPFNSGFASLEEERLWTDQAQEIWGALLEEWQGPAVNKISLLPYLSAAAHEGLSPYDMPDAERLQKMADNCRLLEVREMLARLDTLATERQATEAWDGDTQDDIARVQKFYAMVLARVAPHYRVDVAQGLESPEAETRAWVQLALDGQTG
;
A
#
# COMPACT_ATOMS: atom_id res chain seq x y z
N MET A 1 -1.72 -35.49 33.54
CA MET A 1 -1.88 -35.11 32.12
C MET A 1 -3.28 -34.61 31.80
N LEU A 2 -4.37 -35.30 32.20
CA LEU A 2 -5.77 -34.88 31.92
C LEU A 2 -6.14 -33.46 32.41
N THR A 3 -5.61 -33.03 33.57
CA THR A 3 -5.85 -31.68 34.12
C THR A 3 -5.10 -30.56 33.39
N ALA A 4 -4.02 -30.90 32.68
CA ALA A 4 -3.20 -29.93 31.94
C ALA A 4 -3.63 -29.78 30.48
N LEU A 5 -4.36 -30.76 29.93
CA LEU A 5 -4.72 -30.78 28.52
C LEU A 5 -5.52 -29.54 28.06
N PRO A 6 -6.55 -29.04 28.79
CA PRO A 6 -7.24 -27.80 28.41
C PRO A 6 -6.32 -26.57 28.39
N TRP A 7 -5.34 -26.51 29.30
CA TRP A 7 -4.37 -25.41 29.36
C TRP A 7 -3.34 -25.48 28.23
N ILE A 8 -2.91 -26.69 27.87
CA ILE A 8 -2.04 -26.92 26.71
C ILE A 8 -2.77 -26.51 25.43
N VAL A 9 -4.02 -26.94 25.27
CA VAL A 9 -4.88 -26.57 24.13
C VAL A 9 -5.08 -25.06 24.07
N PHE A 10 -5.33 -24.41 25.22
CA PHE A 10 -5.43 -22.96 25.29
C PHE A 10 -4.14 -22.25 24.85
N ALA A 11 -2.98 -22.68 25.34
CA ALA A 11 -1.69 -22.08 24.98
C ALA A 11 -1.36 -22.26 23.49
N ILE A 12 -1.67 -23.43 22.92
CA ILE A 12 -1.56 -23.66 21.47
C ILE A 12 -2.56 -22.78 20.71
N GLY A 13 -3.78 -22.62 21.24
CA GLY A 13 -4.78 -21.71 20.70
C GLY A 13 -4.28 -20.28 20.65
N LEU A 14 -3.67 -19.79 21.72
CA LEU A 14 -3.05 -18.47 21.78
C LEU A 14 -1.98 -18.30 20.71
N PHE A 15 -1.09 -19.29 20.56
CA PHE A 15 -0.07 -19.29 19.51
C PHE A 15 -0.67 -19.18 18.10
N TYR A 16 -1.69 -19.97 17.78
CA TYR A 16 -2.35 -19.90 16.47
C TYR A 16 -3.17 -18.63 16.26
N THR A 17 -3.77 -18.07 17.31
CA THR A 17 -4.42 -16.77 17.24
C THR A 17 -3.40 -15.70 16.87
N LEU A 18 -2.27 -15.62 17.60
CA LEU A 18 -1.21 -14.64 17.32
C LEU A 18 -0.63 -14.83 15.92
N GLY A 19 -0.31 -16.07 15.51
CA GLY A 19 0.17 -16.36 14.16
C GLY A 19 -0.85 -15.98 13.07
N GLY A 20 -2.14 -16.24 13.29
CA GLY A 20 -3.22 -15.84 12.40
C GLY A 20 -3.34 -14.32 12.27
N VAL A 21 -3.26 -13.59 13.39
CA VAL A 21 -3.26 -12.12 13.41
C VAL A 21 -2.09 -11.55 12.62
N VAL A 22 -0.87 -12.05 12.85
CA VAL A 22 0.33 -11.63 12.12
C VAL A 22 0.18 -11.88 10.62
N LEU A 23 -0.30 -13.07 10.23
CA LEU A 23 -0.54 -13.40 8.82
C LEU A 23 -1.60 -12.50 8.20
N ILE A 24 -2.72 -12.23 8.88
CA ILE A 24 -3.78 -11.36 8.37
C ILE A 24 -3.30 -9.93 8.23
N ARG A 25 -2.55 -9.42 9.21
CA ARG A 25 -1.98 -8.08 9.17
C ARG A 25 -0.94 -7.95 8.05
N ARG A 26 -0.06 -8.94 7.90
CA ARG A 26 0.88 -9.03 6.79
C ARG A 26 0.14 -9.05 5.45
N MET A 27 -0.88 -9.89 5.28
CA MET A 27 -1.69 -9.92 4.05
C MET A 27 -2.48 -8.64 3.80
N ALA A 28 -2.91 -7.92 4.84
CA ALA A 28 -3.55 -6.61 4.68
C ALA A 28 -2.54 -5.57 4.18
N MET A 29 -1.33 -5.59 4.73
CA MET A 29 -0.22 -4.71 4.35
C MET A 29 0.30 -5.06 2.94
N ASP A 30 0.47 -6.34 2.64
CA ASP A 30 0.80 -6.88 1.32
C ASP A 30 -0.30 -6.54 0.31
N ARG A 31 -1.58 -6.50 0.69
CA ARG A 31 -2.66 -6.04 -0.21
C ARG A 31 -2.64 -4.56 -0.46
N LEU A 32 -2.26 -3.73 0.52
CA LEU A 32 -2.07 -2.30 0.32
C LEU A 32 -0.84 -2.06 -0.58
N LEU A 33 0.23 -2.82 -0.37
CA LEU A 33 1.42 -2.82 -1.22
C LEU A 33 1.10 -3.33 -2.62
N ASP A 34 0.39 -4.44 -2.77
CA ASP A 34 -0.06 -5.01 -4.04
C ASP A 34 -1.11 -4.13 -4.72
N GLN A 35 -1.94 -3.39 -3.98
CA GLN A 35 -2.86 -2.39 -4.55
C GLN A 35 -2.11 -1.16 -5.01
N ALA A 36 -1.09 -0.71 -4.27
CA ALA A 36 -0.17 0.31 -4.74
C ALA A 36 0.56 -0.17 -6.00
N ILE A 37 1.12 -1.39 -5.99
CA ILE A 37 1.80 -2.01 -7.13
C ILE A 37 0.84 -2.29 -8.30
N ALA A 38 -0.40 -2.73 -8.08
CA ALA A 38 -1.38 -3.01 -9.14
C ALA A 38 -2.01 -1.74 -9.71
N ALA A 39 -2.15 -0.67 -8.90
CA ALA A 39 -2.45 0.68 -9.38
C ALA A 39 -1.31 1.25 -10.23
N ILE A 40 -0.09 0.71 -10.07
CA ILE A 40 1.14 1.10 -10.74
C ILE A 40 1.45 0.25 -11.99
N THR A 41 1.17 -1.06 -11.97
CA THR A 41 1.64 -2.03 -13.00
C THR A 41 0.54 -2.53 -13.95
N LEU A 42 -0.74 -2.27 -13.67
CA LEU A 42 -1.91 -2.68 -14.48
C LEU A 42 -1.96 -4.17 -14.91
N LYS A 43 -1.11 -5.04 -14.34
CA LYS A 43 -1.02 -6.46 -14.71
C LYS A 43 -1.44 -7.33 -13.54
N ARG A 44 -2.46 -8.17 -13.78
CA ARG A 44 -2.96 -9.16 -12.82
C ARG A 44 -2.38 -10.52 -13.18
N ASP A 45 -1.44 -11.02 -12.38
CA ASP A 45 -1.05 -12.43 -12.48
C ASP A 45 -2.13 -13.29 -11.82
N ARG A 46 -2.89 -14.04 -12.64
CA ARG A 46 -3.97 -14.91 -12.16
C ARG A 46 -3.46 -16.04 -11.25
N VAL A 47 -2.21 -16.48 -11.43
CA VAL A 47 -1.61 -17.51 -10.58
C VAL A 47 -1.35 -16.90 -9.21
N GLU A 48 -0.74 -15.73 -9.14
CA GLU A 48 -0.45 -15.07 -7.86
C GLU A 48 -1.74 -14.62 -7.15
N GLU A 49 -2.74 -14.10 -7.86
CA GLU A 49 -4.05 -13.81 -7.27
C GLU A 49 -4.70 -15.06 -6.64
N THR A 50 -4.54 -16.23 -7.29
CA THR A 50 -5.07 -17.50 -6.77
C THR A 50 -4.28 -17.95 -5.54
N ALA A 51 -2.95 -17.80 -5.55
CA ALA A 51 -2.10 -18.09 -4.40
C ALA A 51 -2.48 -17.21 -3.20
N THR A 52 -2.62 -15.89 -3.40
CA THR A 52 -3.01 -14.93 -2.36
C THR A 52 -4.38 -15.25 -1.78
N ARG A 53 -5.37 -15.65 -2.60
CA ARG A 53 -6.70 -16.07 -2.10
C ARG A 53 -6.61 -17.33 -1.23
N LEU A 54 -5.87 -18.35 -1.67
CA LEU A 54 -5.71 -19.59 -0.91
C LEU A 54 -4.96 -19.37 0.40
N LEU A 55 -3.91 -18.53 0.39
CA LEU A 55 -3.17 -18.16 1.60
C LEU A 55 -4.04 -17.33 2.56
N THR A 56 -4.88 -16.43 2.06
CA THR A 56 -5.85 -15.67 2.87
C THR A 56 -6.80 -16.61 3.60
N ILE A 57 -7.40 -17.57 2.88
CA ILE A 57 -8.28 -18.57 3.47
C ILE A 57 -7.54 -19.36 4.56
N GLY A 58 -6.30 -19.76 4.31
CA GLY A 58 -5.44 -20.42 5.30
C GLY A 58 -5.19 -19.58 6.56
N GLY A 59 -4.93 -18.28 6.40
CA GLY A 59 -4.76 -17.35 7.52
C GLY A 59 -6.02 -17.20 8.37
N TRP A 60 -7.19 -17.05 7.73
CA TRP A 60 -8.48 -16.98 8.42
C TRP A 60 -8.82 -18.27 9.17
N LEU A 61 -8.57 -19.43 8.57
CA LEU A 61 -8.81 -20.73 9.20
C LEU A 61 -7.84 -21.00 10.37
N THR A 62 -6.61 -20.49 10.28
CA THR A 62 -5.61 -20.57 11.36
C THR A 62 -6.05 -19.71 12.55
N LEU A 63 -6.48 -18.47 12.31
CA LEU A 63 -7.05 -17.60 13.33
C LEU A 63 -8.29 -18.22 13.99
N ALA A 64 -9.24 -18.69 13.17
CA ALA A 64 -10.48 -19.32 13.65
C ALA A 64 -10.20 -20.55 14.53
N SER A 65 -9.18 -21.33 14.17
CA SER A 65 -8.72 -22.48 14.95
C SER A 65 -8.10 -22.06 16.27
N GLY A 66 -7.25 -21.02 16.28
CA GLY A 66 -6.69 -20.45 17.51
C GLY A 66 -7.77 -19.98 18.47
N LEU A 67 -8.73 -19.18 17.98
CA LEU A 67 -9.87 -18.69 18.75
C LEU A 67 -10.73 -19.84 19.29
N SER A 68 -10.97 -20.87 18.48
CA SER A 68 -11.74 -22.05 18.90
C SER A 68 -11.05 -22.82 20.02
N LEU A 69 -9.73 -22.99 19.98
CA LEU A 69 -8.98 -23.65 21.05
C LEU A 69 -8.91 -22.79 22.33
N MET A 70 -8.71 -21.48 22.21
CA MET A 70 -8.74 -20.56 23.35
C MET A 70 -10.11 -20.54 24.03
N ALA A 71 -11.18 -20.55 23.24
CA ALA A 71 -12.54 -20.66 23.75
C ALA A 71 -12.86 -22.07 24.29
N GLN A 72 -11.99 -23.06 24.06
CA GLN A 72 -12.25 -24.48 24.33
C GLN A 72 -13.58 -24.94 23.69
N SER A 73 -13.83 -24.50 22.45
CA SER A 73 -15.04 -24.79 21.68
C SER A 73 -14.87 -26.02 20.79
N ARG A 74 -15.96 -26.77 20.62
CA ARG A 74 -16.03 -27.92 19.71
C ARG A 74 -15.96 -27.54 18.22
N ALA A 75 -16.09 -26.26 17.89
CA ALA A 75 -15.86 -25.75 16.54
C ALA A 75 -14.48 -26.14 15.98
N ALA A 76 -13.47 -26.32 16.86
CA ALA A 76 -12.14 -26.79 16.49
C ALA A 76 -12.15 -28.13 15.73
N LEU A 77 -13.13 -29.01 16.00
CA LEU A 77 -13.25 -30.31 15.31
C LEU A 77 -13.55 -30.19 13.82
N VAL A 78 -14.16 -29.09 13.41
CA VAL A 78 -14.52 -28.84 12.01
C VAL A 78 -13.51 -27.91 11.36
N ILE A 79 -13.09 -26.86 12.06
CA ILE A 79 -12.20 -25.84 11.49
C ILE A 79 -10.79 -26.41 11.23
N PHE A 80 -10.28 -27.30 12.09
CA PHE A 80 -8.96 -27.91 11.88
C PHE A 80 -8.87 -28.73 10.58
N PRO A 81 -9.77 -29.70 10.32
CA PRO A 81 -9.79 -30.42 9.05
C PRO A 81 -9.91 -29.52 7.84
N LEU A 82 -10.72 -28.46 7.92
CA LEU A 82 -10.84 -27.48 6.84
C LEU A 82 -9.50 -26.77 6.56
N ASN A 83 -8.76 -26.38 7.61
CA ASN A 83 -7.45 -25.75 7.43
C ASN A 83 -6.41 -26.74 6.87
N ILE A 84 -6.40 -27.98 7.36
CA ILE A 84 -5.53 -29.05 6.83
C ILE A 84 -5.80 -29.26 5.34
N ALA A 85 -7.08 -29.35 4.95
CA ALA A 85 -7.48 -29.49 3.56
C ALA A 85 -7.07 -28.27 2.72
N ALA A 86 -7.22 -27.05 3.23
CA ALA A 86 -6.82 -25.83 2.54
C ALA A 86 -5.30 -25.77 2.33
N GLN A 87 -4.49 -26.06 3.35
CA GLN A 87 -3.02 -26.08 3.26
C GLN A 87 -2.51 -27.19 2.33
N ALA A 88 -3.06 -28.39 2.43
CA ALA A 88 -2.73 -29.50 1.52
C ALA A 88 -3.13 -29.17 0.06
N GLY A 89 -4.31 -28.58 -0.12
CA GLY A 89 -4.80 -28.12 -1.41
C GLY A 89 -3.90 -27.05 -2.02
N TYR A 90 -3.47 -26.07 -1.23
CA TYR A 90 -2.49 -25.06 -1.65
C TYR A 90 -1.17 -25.69 -2.09
N LEU A 91 -0.60 -26.62 -1.33
CA LEU A 91 0.66 -27.28 -1.69
C LEU A 91 0.54 -28.09 -3.00
N LEU A 92 -0.56 -28.82 -3.17
CA LEU A 92 -0.84 -29.58 -4.40
C LEU A 92 -1.05 -28.67 -5.62
N TRP A 93 -1.72 -27.54 -5.42
CA TRP A 93 -1.95 -26.56 -6.47
C TRP A 93 -0.65 -25.84 -6.85
N ALA A 94 0.11 -25.36 -5.86
CA ALA A 94 1.38 -24.64 -6.03
C ALA A 94 2.45 -25.51 -6.69
N ALA A 95 2.50 -26.81 -6.36
CA ALA A 95 3.41 -27.76 -7.01
C ALA A 95 3.17 -27.89 -8.53
N ARG A 96 1.94 -27.63 -9.00
CA ARG A 96 1.58 -27.71 -10.42
C ARG A 96 1.66 -26.37 -11.17
N HIS A 97 1.34 -25.27 -10.49
CA HIS A 97 1.14 -23.97 -11.15
C HIS A 97 2.19 -22.89 -10.81
N ARG A 98 3.02 -23.11 -9.78
CA ARG A 98 4.03 -22.14 -9.33
C ARG A 98 5.38 -22.86 -9.20
N PRO A 99 6.19 -23.04 -10.26
CA PRO A 99 7.50 -23.69 -10.14
C PRO A 99 8.44 -22.92 -9.19
N VAL A 100 9.34 -23.60 -8.47
CA VAL A 100 10.29 -22.96 -7.54
C VAL A 100 11.34 -22.23 -8.36
N THR A 101 11.37 -20.89 -8.29
CA THR A 101 12.32 -20.05 -9.05
C THR A 101 13.51 -19.60 -8.20
N ASP A 102 13.32 -19.45 -6.89
CA ASP A 102 14.36 -18.98 -5.97
C ASP A 102 14.42 -19.79 -4.65
N GLU A 103 15.44 -19.51 -3.83
CA GLU A 103 15.67 -20.19 -2.56
C GLU A 103 14.73 -19.71 -1.43
N ALA A 104 14.17 -18.51 -1.54
CA ALA A 104 13.18 -18.00 -0.57
C ALA A 104 11.85 -18.75 -0.72
N GLU A 105 11.39 -18.99 -1.94
CA GLU A 105 10.23 -19.81 -2.27
C GLU A 105 10.42 -21.26 -1.85
N ARG A 106 11.63 -21.82 -2.02
CA ARG A 106 11.95 -23.16 -1.52
C ARG A 106 11.75 -23.22 -0.01
N ARG A 107 12.32 -22.26 0.73
CA ARG A 107 12.16 -22.15 2.19
C ARG A 107 10.70 -21.97 2.59
N GLY A 108 9.96 -21.11 1.88
CA GLY A 108 8.51 -20.91 2.08
C GLY A 108 7.71 -22.19 1.94
N ARG A 109 7.93 -22.98 0.88
CA ARG A 109 7.23 -24.26 0.67
C ARG A 109 7.58 -25.29 1.73
N VAL A 110 8.84 -25.35 2.15
CA VAL A 110 9.27 -26.23 3.26
C VAL A 110 8.60 -25.80 4.56
N ALA A 111 8.51 -24.49 4.83
CA ALA A 111 7.83 -23.96 6.00
C ALA A 111 6.32 -24.31 5.98
N THR A 112 5.62 -24.13 4.86
CA THR A 112 4.20 -24.51 4.73
C THR A 112 4.00 -26.02 4.92
N ARG A 113 4.89 -26.85 4.39
CA ARG A 113 4.84 -28.31 4.60
C ARG A 113 5.04 -28.67 6.08
N ASN A 114 5.99 -28.05 6.75
CA ASN A 114 6.25 -28.29 8.17
C ASN A 114 5.07 -27.80 9.03
N ALA A 115 4.49 -26.65 8.68
CA ALA A 115 3.29 -26.12 9.34
C ALA A 115 2.13 -27.10 9.22
N LEU A 116 1.88 -27.68 8.04
CA LEU A 116 0.84 -28.71 7.84
C LEU A 116 1.05 -29.91 8.76
N LEU A 117 2.28 -30.42 8.87
CA LEU A 117 2.59 -31.56 9.75
C LEU A 117 2.35 -31.23 11.23
N ILE A 118 2.79 -30.05 11.68
CA ILE A 118 2.52 -29.57 13.04
C ILE A 118 1.01 -29.45 13.27
N TYR A 119 0.28 -28.93 12.29
CA TYR A 119 -1.16 -28.74 12.36
C TYR A 119 -1.93 -30.06 12.48
N VAL A 120 -1.52 -31.09 11.74
CA VAL A 120 -2.03 -32.47 11.88
C VAL A 120 -1.73 -33.02 13.27
N GLY A 121 -0.53 -32.78 13.80
CA GLY A 121 -0.16 -33.16 15.17
C GLY A 121 -1.06 -32.50 16.23
N VAL A 122 -1.33 -31.20 16.11
CA VAL A 122 -2.27 -30.50 17.01
C VAL A 122 -3.69 -31.00 16.82
N PHE A 123 -4.12 -31.32 15.60
CA PHE A 123 -5.44 -31.90 15.38
C PHE A 123 -5.62 -33.25 16.11
N ALA A 124 -4.57 -34.06 16.24
CA ALA A 124 -4.63 -35.25 17.06
C ALA A 124 -4.90 -34.92 18.55
N LEU A 125 -4.37 -33.80 19.07
CA LEU A 125 -4.69 -33.31 20.41
C LEU A 125 -6.14 -32.81 20.53
N VAL A 126 -6.68 -32.19 19.47
CA VAL A 126 -8.09 -31.80 19.39
C VAL A 126 -9.00 -33.04 19.48
N LEU A 127 -8.68 -34.10 18.72
CA LEU A 127 -9.41 -35.37 18.79
C LEU A 127 -9.28 -36.04 20.16
N MET A 128 -8.10 -35.99 20.77
CA MET A 128 -7.90 -36.49 22.13
C MET A 128 -8.75 -35.71 23.15
N THR A 129 -8.88 -34.39 22.98
CA THR A 129 -9.71 -33.54 23.84
C THR A 129 -11.19 -33.89 23.71
N GLU A 130 -11.66 -34.19 22.50
CA GLU A 130 -13.02 -34.69 22.24
C GLU A 130 -13.27 -36.07 22.88
N GLN A 131 -12.33 -37.01 22.73
CA GLN A 131 -12.46 -38.34 23.34
C GLN A 131 -12.62 -38.27 24.86
N GLN A 132 -12.00 -37.27 25.50
CA GLN A 132 -12.08 -37.04 26.94
C GLN A 132 -13.27 -36.16 27.35
N ASN A 133 -14.08 -35.69 26.40
CA ASN A 133 -15.20 -34.76 26.62
C ASN A 133 -14.82 -33.50 27.42
N LEU A 134 -13.63 -32.94 27.14
CA LEU A 134 -13.07 -31.82 27.90
C LEU A 134 -13.41 -30.44 27.33
N TRP A 135 -14.31 -30.36 26.35
CA TRP A 135 -14.73 -29.09 25.77
C TRP A 135 -15.69 -28.33 26.67
N ARG A 136 -15.65 -26.99 26.59
CA ARG A 136 -16.65 -26.15 27.23
C ARG A 136 -17.92 -26.15 26.39
N ILE A 137 -19.06 -26.35 27.06
CA ILE A 137 -20.38 -26.24 26.44
C ILE A 137 -20.80 -24.78 26.55
N TRP A 138 -20.70 -24.05 25.44
CA TRP A 138 -21.11 -22.65 25.37
C TRP A 138 -22.56 -22.50 24.92
N LEU A 139 -22.89 -23.09 23.77
CA LEU A 139 -24.17 -22.86 23.08
C LEU A 139 -25.03 -24.13 22.94
N GLY A 140 -24.82 -25.10 23.84
CA GLY A 140 -25.59 -26.34 23.93
C GLY A 140 -24.85 -27.58 23.41
N THR A 141 -25.55 -28.73 23.43
CA THR A 141 -24.99 -30.04 23.08
C THR A 141 -25.50 -30.54 21.73
N GLY A 142 -24.85 -31.59 21.20
CA GLY A 142 -25.26 -32.21 19.93
C GLY A 142 -24.94 -31.35 18.70
N ILE A 143 -25.61 -31.65 17.58
CA ILE A 143 -25.35 -30.99 16.29
C ILE A 143 -25.76 -29.51 16.32
N ALA A 144 -26.89 -29.18 16.94
CA ALA A 144 -27.35 -27.80 17.04
C ALA A 144 -26.37 -26.92 17.83
N GLY A 145 -25.83 -27.43 18.95
CA GLY A 145 -24.79 -26.73 19.72
C GLY A 145 -23.49 -26.55 18.92
N LEU A 146 -23.07 -27.56 18.17
CA LEU A 146 -21.90 -27.45 17.29
C LEU A 146 -22.08 -26.40 16.19
N LEU A 147 -23.26 -26.33 15.57
CA LEU A 147 -23.57 -25.31 14.56
C LEU A 147 -23.58 -23.90 15.16
N ALA A 148 -24.12 -23.75 16.36
CA ALA A 148 -24.11 -22.47 17.09
C ALA A 148 -22.68 -22.04 17.44
N ASP A 149 -21.85 -22.96 17.94
CA ASP A 149 -20.42 -22.72 18.20
C ASP A 149 -19.67 -22.31 16.93
N LEU A 150 -19.94 -22.97 15.79
CA LEU A 150 -19.33 -22.61 14.49
C LEU A 150 -19.76 -21.21 14.03
N ALA A 151 -21.04 -20.86 14.16
CA ALA A 151 -21.53 -19.54 13.82
C ALA A 151 -20.89 -18.46 14.70
N ALA A 152 -20.78 -18.71 16.01
CA ALA A 152 -20.13 -17.80 16.95
C ALA A 152 -18.64 -17.61 16.64
N MET A 153 -17.89 -18.70 16.40
CA MET A 153 -16.47 -18.62 16.03
C MET A 153 -16.26 -17.97 14.67
N GLY A 154 -17.15 -18.21 13.71
CA GLY A 154 -17.15 -17.53 12.42
C GLY A 154 -17.35 -16.02 12.58
N ALA A 155 -18.35 -15.59 13.37
CA ALA A 155 -18.60 -14.19 13.65
C ALA A 155 -17.45 -13.51 14.40
N LEU A 156 -16.87 -14.20 15.40
CA LEU A 156 -15.69 -13.70 16.13
C LEU A 156 -14.48 -13.55 15.21
N THR A 157 -14.22 -14.53 14.35
CA THR A 157 -13.12 -14.47 13.38
C THR A 157 -13.34 -13.31 12.40
N ALA A 158 -14.55 -13.16 11.87
CA ALA A 158 -14.89 -12.06 10.96
C ALA A 158 -14.74 -10.69 11.63
N ALA A 159 -15.17 -10.54 12.88
CA ALA A 159 -15.00 -9.32 13.66
C ALA A 159 -13.51 -9.01 13.89
N PHE A 160 -12.70 -10.02 14.22
CA PHE A 160 -11.26 -9.86 14.42
C PHE A 160 -10.55 -9.48 13.11
N VAL A 161 -10.89 -10.14 12.00
CA VAL A 161 -10.37 -9.78 10.66
C VAL A 161 -10.77 -8.35 10.33
N PHE A 162 -12.05 -7.99 10.49
CA PHE A 162 -12.54 -6.65 10.23
C PHE A 162 -11.80 -5.61 11.06
N LEU A 163 -11.63 -5.81 12.36
CA LEU A 163 -10.87 -4.89 13.22
C LEU A 163 -9.42 -4.74 12.77
N LEU A 164 -8.77 -5.85 12.37
CA LEU A 164 -7.39 -5.81 11.91
C LEU A 164 -7.22 -5.14 10.55
N THR A 165 -8.22 -5.26 9.66
CA THR A 165 -8.17 -4.68 8.31
C THR A 165 -8.79 -3.29 8.22
N ASN A 166 -9.60 -2.88 9.19
CA ASN A 166 -10.37 -1.63 9.17
C ASN A 166 -9.83 -0.58 10.15
N THR A 167 -8.53 -0.64 10.46
CA THR A 167 -7.82 0.49 11.08
C THR A 167 -7.66 1.59 10.02
N SER A 168 -8.01 2.81 10.39
CA SER A 168 -8.36 3.92 9.50
C SER A 168 -7.19 4.48 8.67
N SER A 169 -7.24 4.25 7.35
CA SER A 169 -7.03 5.23 6.25
C SER A 169 -7.04 4.45 4.93
N GLY A 170 -8.19 4.38 4.26
CA GLY A 170 -8.38 3.53 3.09
C GLY A 170 -7.95 4.17 1.77
N PRO A 171 -7.47 3.36 0.80
CA PRO A 171 -7.60 3.65 -0.62
C PRO A 171 -8.71 2.78 -1.23
N SER A 172 -9.72 3.44 -1.80
CA SER A 172 -10.75 2.80 -2.61
C SER A 172 -10.15 2.38 -3.96
N SER A 173 -9.77 1.11 -4.11
CA SER A 173 -9.34 0.57 -5.40
C SER A 173 -10.56 0.26 -6.27
N ARG A 174 -10.82 1.06 -7.31
CA ARG A 174 -11.72 0.67 -8.40
C ARG A 174 -10.90 0.39 -9.67
N LYS A 175 -11.11 -0.80 -10.22
CA LYS A 175 -10.47 -1.32 -11.44
C LYS A 175 -10.48 -0.29 -12.57
N GLY A 176 -9.30 0.05 -13.08
CA GLY A 176 -9.11 0.83 -14.29
C GLY A 176 -9.87 0.22 -15.47
N LYS A 177 -10.72 1.04 -16.09
CA LYS A 177 -10.98 0.93 -17.52
C LYS A 177 -9.78 1.59 -18.21
N ASN A 178 -9.30 0.95 -19.26
CA ASN A 178 -8.23 1.47 -20.12
C ASN A 178 -8.56 2.90 -20.58
N TYR A 179 -7.50 3.69 -20.80
CA TYR A 179 -7.51 5.02 -21.41
C TYR A 179 -8.65 5.16 -22.45
N PRO A 180 -9.51 6.18 -22.34
CA PRO A 180 -10.44 6.51 -23.40
C PRO A 180 -9.66 6.97 -24.63
N ASP A 181 -10.14 6.56 -25.79
CA ASP A 181 -9.60 6.87 -27.11
C ASP A 181 -9.96 8.33 -27.44
N PHE A 182 -9.09 9.28 -27.08
CA PHE A 182 -9.31 10.74 -27.18
C PHE A 182 -9.38 11.29 -28.62
N LEU A 183 -9.58 10.45 -29.64
CA LEU A 183 -9.51 10.85 -31.05
C LEU A 183 -10.78 10.54 -31.85
N ASP A 184 -11.92 10.32 -31.20
CA ASP A 184 -13.22 10.26 -31.88
C ASP A 184 -13.92 11.64 -31.86
N PRO A 185 -13.96 12.38 -32.98
CA PRO A 185 -14.53 13.72 -33.04
C PRO A 185 -16.06 13.76 -32.89
N GLU A 186 -16.73 12.62 -32.74
CA GLU A 186 -18.20 12.54 -32.55
C GLU A 186 -18.64 12.37 -31.08
N GLU A 187 -17.71 12.17 -30.12
CA GLU A 187 -17.99 12.08 -28.66
C GLU A 187 -17.48 13.31 -27.88
N ASP A 188 -17.69 14.53 -28.39
CA ASP A 188 -17.31 15.81 -27.75
C ASP A 188 -18.29 16.25 -26.63
N GLU A 189 -18.76 15.30 -25.83
CA GLU A 189 -19.42 15.60 -24.57
C GLU A 189 -18.73 14.77 -23.48
N GLY A 190 -17.62 15.31 -22.96
CA GLY A 190 -17.07 14.88 -21.67
C GLY A 190 -18.19 14.79 -20.61
N PRO A 191 -17.98 14.07 -19.50
CA PRO A 191 -19.02 13.89 -18.48
C PRO A 191 -19.66 15.24 -18.13
N ASP A 192 -20.99 15.33 -18.25
CA ASP A 192 -21.80 16.55 -18.06
C ASP A 192 -21.39 17.25 -16.75
N TYR A 193 -20.57 18.30 -16.89
CA TYR A 193 -20.07 19.10 -15.77
C TYR A 193 -21.25 19.92 -15.24
N ASP A 194 -21.78 19.47 -14.11
CA ASP A 194 -22.79 20.20 -13.36
C ASP A 194 -22.09 21.08 -12.30
N PRO A 195 -21.85 22.38 -12.55
CA PRO A 195 -21.18 23.28 -11.60
C PRO A 195 -21.95 23.47 -10.29
N THR A 196 -23.19 22.96 -10.21
CA THR A 196 -23.99 23.00 -8.96
C THR A 196 -23.69 21.85 -8.02
N LYS A 197 -22.94 20.83 -8.47
CA LYS A 197 -22.56 19.68 -7.65
C LYS A 197 -21.10 19.82 -7.18
N PRO A 198 -20.83 19.74 -5.87
CA PRO A 198 -19.46 19.73 -5.38
C PRO A 198 -18.74 18.43 -5.81
N PRO A 199 -17.40 18.46 -6.00
CA PRO A 199 -16.62 17.26 -6.31
C PRO A 199 -16.77 16.18 -5.25
N SER A 200 -16.75 14.92 -5.71
CA SER A 200 -16.76 13.76 -4.81
C SER A 200 -15.43 13.65 -4.03
N CYS A 201 -14.31 13.94 -4.70
CA CYS A 201 -13.02 14.12 -4.07
C CYS A 201 -12.24 15.23 -4.78
N LEU A 202 -11.88 16.29 -4.06
CA LEU A 202 -11.15 17.41 -4.65
C LEU A 202 -9.69 17.03 -4.89
N ARG A 203 -9.22 17.08 -6.14
CA ARG A 203 -7.82 16.90 -6.52
C ARG A 203 -7.19 18.25 -6.86
N LEU A 204 -6.04 18.53 -6.27
CA LEU A 204 -5.13 19.59 -6.75
C LEU A 204 -4.07 18.95 -7.65
N ALA A 205 -4.11 19.26 -8.95
CA ALA A 205 -3.19 18.75 -9.96
C ALA A 205 -3.13 19.73 -11.15
N PRO A 206 -1.99 20.42 -11.35
CA PRO A 206 -1.81 21.35 -12.45
C PRO A 206 -1.57 20.58 -13.75
N GLU A 207 -2.37 20.87 -14.78
CA GLU A 207 -2.24 20.30 -16.12
C GLU A 207 -2.37 21.43 -17.14
N TYR A 208 -1.61 21.36 -18.24
CA TYR A 208 -1.63 22.44 -19.22
C TYR A 208 -3.01 22.57 -19.85
N GLN A 209 -3.46 23.81 -19.99
CA GLN A 209 -4.77 24.17 -20.57
C GLN A 209 -5.98 23.65 -19.75
N CYS A 210 -5.78 23.37 -18.47
CA CYS A 210 -6.84 22.99 -17.53
C CYS A 210 -6.79 23.87 -16.29
N TRP A 211 -7.92 23.99 -15.57
CA TRP A 211 -7.88 24.49 -14.20
C TRP A 211 -7.07 23.53 -13.31
N PRO A 212 -6.44 24.02 -12.23
CA PRO A 212 -5.62 23.18 -11.35
C PRO A 212 -6.44 22.26 -10.43
N LEU A 213 -7.77 22.39 -10.41
CA LEU A 213 -8.68 21.62 -9.56
C LEU A 213 -9.50 20.62 -10.38
N TRP A 214 -9.75 19.47 -9.78
CA TRP A 214 -10.44 18.35 -10.41
C TRP A 214 -11.32 17.60 -9.42
N ASP A 215 -12.33 16.89 -9.91
CA ASP A 215 -12.92 15.77 -9.17
C ASP A 215 -12.11 14.51 -9.47
N ASP A 216 -11.44 13.96 -8.45
CA ASP A 216 -10.58 12.77 -8.59
C ASP A 216 -11.37 11.51 -8.98
N GLU A 217 -12.66 11.44 -8.62
CA GLU A 217 -13.49 10.26 -8.89
C GLU A 217 -14.05 10.26 -10.32
N THR A 218 -14.37 11.44 -10.84
CA THR A 218 -15.02 11.60 -12.16
C THR A 218 -14.06 12.11 -13.25
N TYR A 219 -12.86 12.56 -12.88
CA TYR A 219 -11.88 13.20 -13.76
C TYR A 219 -12.37 14.48 -14.43
N THR A 220 -13.37 15.13 -13.84
CA THR A 220 -13.91 16.39 -14.35
C THR A 220 -13.03 17.56 -13.89
N ASN A 221 -12.65 18.43 -14.81
CA ASN A 221 -11.90 19.65 -14.50
C ASN A 221 -12.84 20.69 -13.88
N ILE A 222 -12.41 21.34 -12.80
CA ILE A 222 -13.25 22.21 -11.98
C ILE A 222 -12.68 23.61 -11.95
N ASP A 223 -13.54 24.58 -12.24
CA ASP A 223 -13.25 25.99 -12.02
C ASP A 223 -13.21 26.26 -10.50
N PRO A 224 -12.08 26.72 -9.93
CA PRO A 224 -11.99 27.06 -8.51
C PRO A 224 -13.06 28.05 -8.04
N GLU A 225 -13.47 28.99 -8.89
CA GLU A 225 -14.48 30.01 -8.55
C GLU A 225 -15.87 29.40 -8.26
N SER A 226 -16.15 28.20 -8.80
CA SER A 226 -17.41 27.49 -8.57
C SER A 226 -17.55 26.89 -7.18
N LEU A 227 -16.44 26.73 -6.44
CA LEU A 227 -16.40 25.95 -5.19
C LEU A 227 -16.65 26.79 -3.93
N GLY A 228 -16.84 28.10 -4.08
CA GLY A 228 -17.16 29.00 -2.97
C GLY A 228 -16.00 29.26 -2.00
N PHE A 229 -14.76 29.07 -2.44
CA PHE A 229 -13.56 29.45 -1.69
C PHE A 229 -13.45 30.97 -1.50
N SER A 230 -12.63 31.38 -0.54
CA SER A 230 -12.30 32.76 -0.29
C SER A 230 -11.64 33.40 -1.51
N ALA A 231 -11.89 34.70 -1.72
CA ALA A 231 -11.28 35.44 -2.82
C ALA A 231 -9.73 35.45 -2.74
N GLU A 232 -9.18 35.35 -1.52
CA GLU A 232 -7.73 35.24 -1.32
C GLU A 232 -7.18 33.91 -1.85
N LEU A 233 -7.82 32.78 -1.52
CA LEU A 233 -7.40 31.47 -1.98
C LEU A 233 -7.54 31.32 -3.49
N ILE A 234 -8.66 31.79 -4.06
CA ILE A 234 -8.88 31.80 -5.52
C ILE A 234 -7.77 32.57 -6.23
N GLU A 235 -7.44 33.77 -5.75
CA GLU A 235 -6.39 34.59 -6.36
C GLU A 235 -5.00 33.95 -6.21
N ARG A 236 -4.73 33.26 -5.09
CA ARG A 236 -3.47 32.53 -4.90
C ARG A 236 -3.37 31.35 -5.88
N ILE A 237 -4.43 30.56 -6.03
CA ILE A 237 -4.52 29.45 -6.99
C ILE A 237 -4.33 29.97 -8.42
N ARG A 238 -5.01 31.07 -8.78
CA ARG A 238 -4.93 31.68 -10.11
C ARG A 238 -3.50 32.06 -10.48
N ARG A 239 -2.80 32.83 -9.62
CA ARG A 239 -1.41 33.24 -9.91
C ARG A 239 -0.44 32.06 -9.99
N TRP A 240 -0.64 31.07 -9.13
CA TRP A 240 0.17 29.86 -9.11
C TRP A 240 -0.01 29.04 -10.39
N ASP A 241 -1.26 28.88 -10.85
CA ASP A 241 -1.56 28.20 -12.11
C ASP A 241 -1.08 29.02 -13.31
N GLU A 242 -1.29 30.33 -13.34
CA GLU A 242 -0.76 31.22 -14.39
C GLU A 242 0.75 31.05 -14.59
N LEU A 243 1.52 30.94 -13.49
CA LEU A 243 2.95 30.69 -13.55
C LEU A 243 3.29 29.34 -14.21
N PHE A 244 2.50 28.30 -13.95
CA PHE A 244 2.64 27.01 -14.63
C PHE A 244 2.26 27.10 -16.11
N GLN A 245 1.08 27.65 -16.41
CA GLN A 245 0.54 27.76 -17.78
C GLN A 245 1.42 28.63 -18.68
N ASN A 246 2.08 29.66 -18.15
CA ASN A 246 3.03 30.49 -18.90
C ASN A 246 4.23 29.69 -19.47
N GLY A 247 4.55 28.55 -18.86
CA GLY A 247 5.57 27.63 -19.34
C GLY A 247 5.14 26.76 -20.53
N TYR A 248 3.87 26.78 -20.91
CA TYR A 248 3.32 25.97 -21.99
C TYR A 248 3.82 26.43 -23.36
N LYS A 249 4.33 25.48 -24.15
CA LYS A 249 4.78 25.71 -25.53
C LYS A 249 3.89 24.91 -26.49
N PRO A 250 2.84 25.52 -27.09
CA PRO A 250 1.91 24.80 -27.97
C PRO A 250 2.59 24.13 -29.17
N ASP A 251 3.62 24.76 -29.72
CA ASP A 251 4.37 24.24 -30.87
C ASP A 251 5.38 23.15 -30.49
N ASP A 252 5.71 23.01 -29.20
CA ASP A 252 6.62 22.00 -28.68
C ASP A 252 6.24 21.60 -27.23
N PRO A 253 5.13 20.87 -27.05
CA PRO A 253 4.60 20.59 -25.72
C PRO A 253 5.58 19.85 -24.81
N PHE A 254 6.44 19.01 -25.38
CA PHE A 254 7.44 18.22 -24.65
C PHE A 254 8.54 19.07 -23.99
N ASN A 255 8.80 20.27 -24.52
CA ASN A 255 9.77 21.21 -23.96
C ASN A 255 9.11 22.35 -23.15
N SER A 256 7.85 22.17 -22.74
CA SER A 256 7.16 23.07 -21.82
C SER A 256 7.74 22.99 -20.40
N GLY A 257 7.76 24.10 -19.69
CA GLY A 257 8.28 24.20 -18.32
C GLY A 257 8.55 25.64 -17.91
N PHE A 258 9.03 25.84 -16.68
CA PHE A 258 9.31 27.17 -16.15
C PHE A 258 10.42 27.89 -16.93
N ALA A 259 10.37 29.22 -16.98
CA ALA A 259 11.39 30.00 -17.68
C ALA A 259 12.71 30.03 -16.90
N SER A 260 12.65 29.82 -15.57
CA SER A 260 13.82 29.73 -14.71
C SER A 260 13.58 28.81 -13.51
N LEU A 261 14.68 28.37 -12.90
CA LEU A 261 14.65 27.61 -11.64
C LEU A 261 14.10 28.44 -10.47
N GLU A 262 14.21 29.78 -10.52
CA GLU A 262 13.65 30.65 -9.49
C GLU A 262 12.12 30.67 -9.54
N GLU A 263 11.54 30.70 -10.74
CA GLU A 263 10.09 30.55 -10.93
C GLU A 263 9.59 29.19 -10.47
N GLU A 264 10.31 28.11 -10.80
CA GLU A 264 9.97 26.77 -10.34
C GLU A 264 10.02 26.64 -8.81
N ARG A 265 11.03 27.24 -8.16
CA ARG A 265 11.12 27.32 -6.69
C ARG A 265 9.91 28.04 -6.11
N LEU A 266 9.61 29.23 -6.62
CA LEU A 266 8.45 30.02 -6.18
C LEU A 266 7.15 29.23 -6.33
N TRP A 267 6.97 28.59 -7.49
CA TRP A 267 5.80 27.76 -7.76
C TRP A 267 5.69 26.56 -6.81
N THR A 268 6.82 25.91 -6.54
CA THR A 268 6.90 24.76 -5.62
C THR A 268 6.62 25.16 -4.17
N ASP A 269 7.10 26.33 -3.72
CA ASP A 269 6.81 26.88 -2.40
C ASP A 269 5.31 27.16 -2.24
N GLN A 270 4.70 27.82 -3.24
CA GLN A 270 3.28 28.14 -3.24
C GLN A 270 2.36 26.92 -3.28
N ALA A 271 2.78 25.83 -3.91
CA ALA A 271 2.00 24.59 -4.00
C ALA A 271 1.62 24.03 -2.61
N GLN A 272 2.54 24.08 -1.65
CA GLN A 272 2.30 23.61 -0.28
C GLN A 272 1.35 24.56 0.49
N GLU A 273 1.53 25.87 0.34
CA GLU A 273 0.67 26.88 0.97
C GLU A 273 -0.76 26.80 0.46
N ILE A 274 -0.94 26.62 -0.85
CA ILE A 274 -2.25 26.43 -1.48
C ILE A 274 -2.90 25.15 -0.99
N TRP A 275 -2.15 24.05 -0.92
CA TRP A 275 -2.70 22.80 -0.40
C TRP A 275 -3.17 22.92 1.05
N GLY A 276 -2.39 23.60 1.91
CA GLY A 276 -2.80 23.90 3.27
C GLY A 276 -4.09 24.73 3.34
N ALA A 277 -4.15 25.82 2.58
CA ALA A 277 -5.33 26.68 2.53
C ALA A 277 -6.59 25.98 1.97
N LEU A 278 -6.43 25.10 0.97
CA LEU A 278 -7.52 24.26 0.47
C LEU A 278 -8.07 23.36 1.59
N LEU A 279 -7.21 22.73 2.38
CA LEU A 279 -7.67 21.86 3.49
C LEU A 279 -8.34 22.65 4.64
N GLU A 280 -8.05 23.93 4.79
CA GLU A 280 -8.71 24.79 5.78
C GLU A 280 -10.13 25.19 5.34
N GLU A 281 -10.34 25.43 4.05
CA GLU A 281 -11.62 25.89 3.51
C GLU A 281 -12.52 24.76 2.98
N TRP A 282 -11.92 23.62 2.57
CA TRP A 282 -12.64 22.47 2.03
C TRP A 282 -13.00 21.43 3.10
N GLN A 283 -14.29 21.06 3.16
CA GLN A 283 -14.78 20.09 4.15
C GLN A 283 -14.94 18.66 3.60
N GLY A 284 -14.79 18.48 2.29
CA GLY A 284 -14.93 17.18 1.63
C GLY A 284 -13.63 16.39 1.57
N PRO A 285 -13.66 15.17 1.01
CA PRO A 285 -12.44 14.43 0.68
C PRO A 285 -11.57 15.24 -0.29
N ALA A 286 -10.25 15.19 -0.09
CA ALA A 286 -9.31 15.84 -0.98
C ALA A 286 -8.00 15.04 -1.12
N VAL A 287 -7.35 15.15 -2.28
CA VAL A 287 -6.06 14.53 -2.58
C VAL A 287 -5.11 15.53 -3.25
N ASN A 288 -3.84 15.50 -2.83
CA ASN A 288 -2.77 16.27 -3.47
C ASN A 288 -2.08 15.38 -4.51
N LYS A 289 -2.15 15.75 -5.79
CA LYS A 289 -1.47 15.07 -6.90
C LYS A 289 -0.64 16.04 -7.73
N ILE A 290 -0.07 17.05 -7.08
CA ILE A 290 0.84 18.00 -7.74
C ILE A 290 2.17 17.30 -8.10
N SER A 291 2.67 16.44 -7.19
CA SER A 291 3.89 15.68 -7.42
C SER A 291 3.64 14.45 -8.27
N LEU A 292 4.50 14.26 -9.26
CA LEU A 292 4.55 13.08 -10.10
C LEU A 292 5.43 11.97 -9.52
N LEU A 293 6.06 12.17 -8.35
CA LEU A 293 6.96 11.18 -7.75
C LEU A 293 6.33 9.77 -7.66
N PRO A 294 5.05 9.60 -7.26
CA PRO A 294 4.44 8.27 -7.24
C PRO A 294 4.38 7.63 -8.63
N TYR A 295 4.03 8.41 -9.67
CA TYR A 295 3.95 7.94 -11.06
C TYR A 295 5.34 7.64 -11.64
N LEU A 296 6.34 8.46 -11.36
CA LEU A 296 7.69 8.25 -11.83
C LEU A 296 8.34 7.03 -11.17
N SER A 297 8.13 6.88 -9.85
CA SER A 297 8.59 5.70 -9.11
C SER A 297 7.94 4.43 -9.63
N ALA A 298 6.65 4.50 -9.94
CA ALA A 298 5.87 3.43 -10.55
C ALA A 298 6.42 3.00 -11.92
N ALA A 299 6.66 3.96 -12.81
CA ALA A 299 7.24 3.71 -14.13
C ALA A 299 8.66 3.12 -14.04
N ALA A 300 9.49 3.59 -13.10
CA ALA A 300 10.83 3.06 -12.89
C ALA A 300 10.83 1.57 -12.51
N HIS A 301 9.84 1.14 -11.72
CA HIS A 301 9.69 -0.26 -11.27
C HIS A 301 8.85 -1.13 -12.21
N GLU A 302 8.37 -0.60 -13.34
CA GLU A 302 7.48 -1.35 -14.23
C GLU A 302 8.11 -2.66 -14.72
N GLY A 303 7.49 -3.79 -14.37
CA GLY A 303 7.95 -5.12 -14.77
C GLY A 303 9.05 -5.73 -13.88
N LEU A 304 9.42 -5.06 -12.79
CA LEU A 304 10.37 -5.57 -11.79
C LEU A 304 9.65 -6.27 -10.63
N SER A 305 10.36 -7.17 -9.93
CA SER A 305 9.89 -7.70 -8.64
C SER A 305 9.87 -6.59 -7.58
N PRO A 306 9.00 -6.64 -6.56
CA PRO A 306 9.00 -5.67 -5.46
C PRO A 306 10.34 -5.57 -4.70
N TYR A 307 11.19 -6.59 -4.80
CA TYR A 307 12.51 -6.63 -4.17
C TYR A 307 13.65 -6.18 -5.08
N ASP A 308 13.38 -6.03 -6.39
CA ASP A 308 14.36 -5.64 -7.38
C ASP A 308 14.46 -4.11 -7.47
N MET A 309 15.69 -3.61 -7.55
CA MET A 309 15.95 -2.20 -7.79
C MET A 309 15.94 -1.89 -9.29
N PRO A 310 15.41 -0.73 -9.72
CA PRO A 310 15.55 -0.28 -11.09
C PRO A 310 17.03 -0.16 -11.48
N ASP A 311 17.32 -0.54 -12.73
CA ASP A 311 18.65 -0.37 -13.29
C ASP A 311 19.01 1.10 -13.54
N ALA A 312 20.26 1.36 -13.91
CA ALA A 312 20.75 2.72 -14.10
C ALA A 312 19.98 3.49 -15.19
N GLU A 313 19.47 2.81 -16.23
CA GLU A 313 18.73 3.44 -17.33
C GLU A 313 17.35 3.89 -16.85
N ARG A 314 16.62 3.03 -16.13
CA ARG A 314 15.32 3.36 -15.54
C ARG A 314 15.43 4.48 -14.50
N LEU A 315 16.46 4.44 -13.67
CA LEU A 315 16.73 5.49 -12.69
C LEU A 315 17.07 6.82 -13.37
N GLN A 316 17.86 6.81 -14.44
CA GLN A 316 18.15 8.02 -15.20
C GLN A 316 16.90 8.59 -15.85
N LYS A 317 16.10 7.73 -16.51
CA LYS A 317 14.83 8.15 -17.11
C LYS A 317 13.87 8.76 -16.10
N MET A 318 13.77 8.19 -14.89
CA MET A 318 13.01 8.79 -13.80
C MET A 318 13.57 10.17 -13.42
N ALA A 319 14.88 10.25 -13.19
CA ALA A 319 15.55 11.47 -12.77
C ALA A 319 15.44 12.61 -13.80
N ASP A 320 15.45 12.29 -15.10
CA ASP A 320 15.26 13.24 -16.20
C ASP A 320 13.85 13.87 -16.19
N ASN A 321 12.87 13.19 -15.61
CA ASN A 321 11.49 13.67 -15.48
C ASN A 321 11.17 14.26 -14.09
N CYS A 322 12.10 14.17 -13.14
CA CYS A 322 11.94 14.81 -11.83
C CYS A 322 12.10 16.33 -11.96
N ARG A 323 11.19 17.06 -11.33
CA ARG A 323 11.28 18.49 -11.11
C ARG A 323 11.63 18.77 -9.65
N LEU A 324 11.71 20.05 -9.29
CA LEU A 324 12.03 20.46 -7.93
C LEU A 324 11.06 19.87 -6.89
N LEU A 325 9.77 19.76 -7.24
CA LEU A 325 8.76 19.21 -6.34
C LEU A 325 9.06 17.74 -5.99
N GLU A 326 9.43 16.91 -6.96
CA GLU A 326 9.83 15.52 -6.72
C GLU A 326 11.11 15.44 -5.89
N VAL A 327 12.08 16.34 -6.14
CA VAL A 327 13.31 16.42 -5.32
C VAL A 327 12.95 16.67 -3.86
N ARG A 328 12.12 17.67 -3.59
CA ARG A 328 11.70 18.01 -2.21
C ARG A 328 10.85 16.92 -1.58
N GLU A 329 9.95 16.28 -2.33
CA GLU A 329 9.19 15.15 -1.81
C GLU A 329 10.11 13.98 -1.45
N MET A 330 11.10 13.64 -2.28
CA MET A 330 12.06 12.59 -1.95
C MET A 330 12.83 12.90 -0.66
N LEU A 331 13.25 14.15 -0.44
CA LEU A 331 13.89 14.57 0.81
C LEU A 331 12.95 14.40 2.02
N ALA A 332 11.70 14.84 1.92
CA ALA A 332 10.71 14.66 2.98
C ALA A 332 10.38 13.18 3.26
N ARG A 333 10.37 12.34 2.22
CA ARG A 333 10.23 10.89 2.36
C ARG A 333 11.42 10.26 3.06
N LEU A 334 12.65 10.71 2.78
CA LEU A 334 13.83 10.24 3.50
C LEU A 334 13.74 10.54 5.00
N ASP A 335 13.27 11.73 5.39
CA ASP A 335 13.05 12.09 6.80
C ASP A 335 11.98 11.22 7.48
N THR A 336 10.87 10.97 6.77
CA THR A 336 9.81 10.09 7.24
C THR A 336 10.35 8.67 7.46
N LEU A 337 11.08 8.14 6.48
CA LEU A 337 11.68 6.80 6.54
C LEU A 337 12.74 6.69 7.64
N ALA A 338 13.55 7.72 7.85
CA ALA A 338 14.53 7.75 8.93
C ALA A 338 13.85 7.71 10.31
N THR A 339 12.74 8.43 10.48
CA THR A 339 11.92 8.40 11.69
C THR A 339 11.29 7.02 11.91
N GLU A 340 10.68 6.45 10.87
CA GLU A 340 10.08 5.10 10.91
C GLU A 340 11.11 4.03 11.25
N ARG A 341 12.33 4.15 10.69
CA ARG A 341 13.42 3.22 10.95
C ARG A 341 13.86 3.25 12.41
N GLN A 342 13.97 4.44 13.00
CA GLN A 342 14.31 4.62 14.41
C GLN A 342 13.23 4.07 15.34
N ALA A 343 11.96 4.17 14.93
CA ALA A 343 10.83 3.63 15.69
C ALA A 343 10.70 2.09 15.57
N THR A 344 11.28 1.49 14.53
CA THR A 344 11.20 0.05 14.26
C THR A 344 12.15 -0.73 15.18
N GLU A 345 11.65 -1.79 15.82
CA GLU A 345 12.45 -2.59 16.75
C GLU A 345 13.64 -3.26 16.04
N ALA A 346 14.81 -3.27 16.68
CA ALA A 346 16.05 -3.72 16.04
C ALA A 346 16.08 -5.20 15.61
N TRP A 347 15.16 -6.03 16.12
CA TRP A 347 15.03 -7.44 15.71
C TRP A 347 14.18 -7.62 14.44
N ASP A 348 13.40 -6.61 14.05
CA ASP A 348 12.59 -6.61 12.83
C ASP A 348 13.45 -6.22 11.61
N GLY A 349 14.37 -7.12 11.27
CA GLY A 349 15.31 -6.93 10.17
C GLY A 349 14.63 -6.78 8.80
N ASP A 350 13.49 -7.43 8.58
CA ASP A 350 12.77 -7.36 7.31
C ASP A 350 12.26 -5.93 7.06
N THR A 351 11.58 -5.33 8.05
CA THR A 351 11.10 -3.94 7.95
C THR A 351 12.27 -2.95 7.83
N GLN A 352 13.36 -3.18 8.59
CA GLN A 352 14.57 -2.36 8.51
C GLN A 352 15.21 -2.39 7.11
N ASP A 353 15.26 -3.57 6.49
CA ASP A 353 15.79 -3.76 5.13
C ASP A 353 14.89 -3.14 4.07
N ASP A 354 13.56 -3.22 4.23
CA ASP A 354 12.61 -2.58 3.33
C ASP A 354 12.73 -1.05 3.37
N ILE A 355 12.80 -0.45 4.56
CA ILE A 355 13.03 0.99 4.71
C ILE A 355 14.36 1.39 4.06
N ALA A 356 15.44 0.65 4.33
CA ALA A 356 16.75 0.91 3.75
C ALA A 356 16.74 0.85 2.21
N ARG A 357 15.95 -0.07 1.64
CA ARG A 357 15.78 -0.23 0.18
C ARG A 357 15.15 1.01 -0.45
N VAL A 358 14.08 1.52 0.17
CA VAL A 358 13.39 2.73 -0.31
C VAL A 358 14.29 3.97 -0.15
N GLN A 359 14.98 4.11 0.99
CA GLN A 359 15.94 5.20 1.18
C GLN A 359 17.05 5.17 0.12
N LYS A 360 17.60 3.98 -0.16
CA LYS A 360 18.60 3.78 -1.21
C LYS A 360 18.05 4.14 -2.59
N PHE A 361 16.81 3.77 -2.90
CA PHE A 361 16.16 4.13 -4.16
C PHE A 361 16.11 5.64 -4.35
N TYR A 362 15.60 6.39 -3.38
CA TYR A 362 15.55 7.85 -3.47
C TYR A 362 16.94 8.47 -3.56
N ALA A 363 17.92 8.00 -2.79
CA ALA A 363 19.29 8.48 -2.89
C ALA A 363 19.89 8.24 -4.30
N MET A 364 19.59 7.10 -4.92
CA MET A 364 20.05 6.79 -6.28
C MET A 364 19.39 7.69 -7.34
N VAL A 365 18.11 8.06 -7.18
CA VAL A 365 17.44 9.01 -8.07
C VAL A 365 17.99 10.42 -7.86
N LEU A 366 18.11 10.88 -6.61
CA LEU A 366 18.70 12.18 -6.25
C LEU A 366 20.14 12.32 -6.78
N ALA A 367 20.91 11.22 -6.87
CA ALA A 367 22.24 11.24 -7.47
C ALA A 367 22.24 11.52 -8.99
N ARG A 368 21.09 11.42 -9.66
CA ARG A 368 20.93 11.49 -11.12
C ARG A 368 20.08 12.65 -11.61
N VAL A 369 19.40 13.37 -10.70
CA VAL A 369 18.58 14.53 -11.08
C VAL A 369 19.43 15.60 -11.75
N ALA A 370 18.80 16.45 -12.55
CA ALA A 370 19.49 17.46 -13.32
C ALA A 370 20.42 18.32 -12.44
N PRO A 371 21.65 18.67 -12.92
CA PRO A 371 22.66 19.33 -12.09
C PRO A 371 22.22 20.67 -11.47
N HIS A 372 21.26 21.35 -12.08
CA HIS A 372 20.73 22.62 -11.55
C HIS A 372 19.95 22.45 -10.25
N TYR A 373 19.44 21.25 -9.92
CA TYR A 373 18.81 20.94 -8.64
C TYR A 373 19.81 20.57 -7.52
N ARG A 374 21.13 20.55 -7.80
CA ARG A 374 22.14 20.14 -6.80
C ARG A 374 22.05 20.93 -5.50
N VAL A 375 21.78 22.24 -5.58
CA VAL A 375 21.62 23.09 -4.39
C VAL A 375 20.38 22.68 -3.60
N ASP A 376 19.29 22.34 -4.28
CA ASP A 376 18.04 21.89 -3.65
C ASP A 376 18.21 20.50 -3.01
N VAL A 377 18.92 19.57 -3.65
CA VAL A 377 19.31 18.29 -3.03
C VAL A 377 20.16 18.52 -1.77
N ALA A 378 21.08 19.48 -1.81
CA ALA A 378 21.96 19.79 -0.69
C ALA A 378 21.24 20.36 0.54
N GLN A 379 20.02 20.90 0.39
CA GLN A 379 19.18 21.30 1.53
C GLN A 379 18.89 20.12 2.46
N GLY A 380 18.87 18.89 1.94
CA GLY A 380 18.71 17.68 2.76
C GLY A 380 19.85 17.45 3.77
N LEU A 381 21.01 18.10 3.60
CA LEU A 381 22.08 18.07 4.61
C LEU A 381 21.73 18.86 5.88
N GLU A 382 20.72 19.72 5.83
CA GLU A 382 20.20 20.47 6.98
C GLU A 382 19.09 19.72 7.73
N SER A 383 18.69 18.53 7.25
CA SER A 383 17.66 17.70 7.89
C SER A 383 17.99 17.42 9.37
N PRO A 384 16.98 17.37 10.26
CA PRO A 384 17.16 16.93 11.64
C PRO A 384 17.63 15.47 11.73
N GLU A 385 17.27 14.64 10.76
CA GLU A 385 17.53 13.20 10.75
C GLU A 385 18.93 12.87 10.23
N ALA A 386 19.75 12.25 11.10
CA ALA A 386 21.13 11.91 10.75
C ALA A 386 21.24 10.94 9.57
N GLU A 387 20.28 10.03 9.43
CA GLU A 387 20.25 9.06 8.33
C GLU A 387 19.90 9.72 7.00
N THR A 388 18.95 10.67 6.98
CA THR A 388 18.68 11.49 5.78
C THR A 388 19.95 12.20 5.32
N ARG A 389 20.65 12.88 6.24
CA ARG A 389 21.90 13.58 5.89
C ARG A 389 22.93 12.65 5.27
N ALA A 390 23.03 11.40 5.75
CA ALA A 390 23.94 10.40 5.18
C ALA A 390 23.54 9.97 3.76
N TRP A 391 22.25 9.72 3.51
CA TRP A 391 21.75 9.38 2.17
C TRP A 391 21.89 10.54 1.18
N VAL A 392 21.64 11.76 1.63
CA VAL A 392 21.81 12.98 0.81
C VAL A 392 23.28 13.19 0.48
N GLN A 393 24.19 13.02 1.43
CA GLN A 393 25.64 13.09 1.17
C GLN A 393 26.05 12.07 0.10
N LEU A 394 25.59 10.82 0.21
CA LEU A 394 25.86 9.79 -0.80
C LEU A 394 25.34 10.17 -2.19
N ALA A 395 24.14 10.76 -2.26
CA ALA A 395 23.57 11.24 -3.52
C ALA A 395 24.40 12.38 -4.13
N LEU A 396 24.83 13.36 -3.31
CA LEU A 396 25.65 14.49 -3.75
C LEU A 396 27.04 14.07 -4.22
N ASP A 397 27.64 13.07 -3.58
CA ASP A 397 28.90 12.47 -4.00
C ASP A 397 28.74 11.79 -5.37
N GLY A 398 27.61 11.08 -5.56
CA GLY A 398 27.26 10.42 -6.82
C GLY A 398 27.03 11.37 -8.01
N GLN A 399 26.67 12.63 -7.78
CA GLN A 399 26.53 13.65 -8.83
C GLN A 399 27.88 14.23 -9.30
N THR A 400 28.99 13.98 -8.59
CA THR A 400 30.31 14.55 -8.91
C THR A 400 31.18 13.68 -9.82
N GLY A 401 30.74 12.45 -10.09
CA GLY A 401 31.34 11.53 -11.08
C GLY A 401 30.50 11.46 -12.34
#